data_AF-A0A936QXM8-F1
#
_entry.id   AF-A0A936QXM8-F1
#
_cell.length_a   1.000
_cell.length_b   1.000
_cell.length_c   1.000
_cell.angle_alpha   90.00
_cell.angle_beta   90.00
_cell.angle_gamma   90.00
#
_symmetry.space_group_name_H-M   'P 1'
#
loop_
_entity.id
_entity.type
_entity.pdbx_description
1 polymer ?
#
loop_
_entity_poly.entity_id
_entity_poly.type
_entity_poly.pdbx_seq_one_letter_code
_entity_poly.pdbx_strand_id
1 'polypeptide(L)' 'MNARQYHHAHETEEIEAMCEAAGTNYAYWRQIAYGHRQPSWQMAQRLAKASGWLLTTRELRPDIHDAMTGD' A
#
# COMPACT_ATOMS: atom_id res chain seq x y z
N MET A 1 8.05 -6.20 1.26
CA MET A 1 8.29 -4.94 0.52
C MET A 1 7.34 -3.90 1.07
N ASN A 2 7.83 -2.70 1.39
CA ASN A 2 6.97 -1.59 1.82
C ASN A 2 6.56 -0.69 0.65
N ALA A 3 5.63 0.26 0.88
CA ALA A 3 5.09 1.10 -0.18
C ALA A 3 6.16 1.92 -0.93
N ARG A 4 7.21 2.37 -0.23
CA ARG A 4 8.31 3.11 -0.84
C ARG A 4 9.14 2.23 -1.78
N GLN A 5 9.47 1.02 -1.35
CA GLN A 5 10.18 0.05 -2.18
C GLN A 5 9.37 -0.34 -3.42
N TYR A 6 8.06 -0.58 -3.26
CA TYR A 6 7.17 -0.86 -4.39
C TYR A 6 7.15 0.29 -5.40
N HIS A 7 7.08 1.54 -4.92
CA HIS A 7 7.08 2.71 -5.78
C HIS A 7 8.38 2.88 -6.60
N HIS A 8 9.52 2.41 -6.09
CA HIS A 8 10.80 2.47 -6.80
C HIS A 8 11.06 1.25 -7.70
N ALA A 9 10.41 0.12 -7.42
CA ALA A 9 10.59 -1.12 -8.17
C ALA A 9 9.71 -1.23 -9.41
N HIS A 10 8.68 -0.37 -9.53
CA HIS A 10 7.67 -0.43 -10.57
C HIS A 10 7.58 0.87 -11.37
N GLU A 11 7.25 0.72 -12.65
CA GLU A 11 6.96 1.85 -13.54
C GLU A 11 5.68 2.57 -13.09
N THR A 12 5.54 3.85 -13.48
CA THR A 12 4.37 4.65 -13.07
C THR A 12 3.06 4.03 -13.56
N GLU A 13 3.06 3.48 -14.78
CA GLU A 13 1.90 2.82 -15.39
C GLU A 13 1.46 1.57 -14.60
N GLU A 14 2.40 0.76 -14.10
CA GLU A 14 2.10 -0.42 -13.29
C GLU A 14 1.46 -0.03 -11.95
N ILE A 15 1.97 1.05 -11.35
CA ILE A 15 1.43 1.58 -10.10
C ILE A 15 0.04 2.17 -10.32
N GLU A 16 -0.19 2.88 -11.42
CA GLU A 16 -1.50 3.41 -11.80
C GLU A 16 -2.52 2.28 -11.98
N ALA A 17 -2.15 1.21 -12.69
CA ALA A 17 -2.99 0.03 -12.85
C ALA A 17 -3.32 -0.63 -11.50
N MET A 18 -2.35 -0.78 -10.60
CA MET A 18 -2.58 -1.26 -9.23
C MET A 18 -3.54 -0.33 -8.46
N CYS A 19 -3.38 0.98 -8.58
CA CYS A 19 -4.23 1.95 -7.90
C CYS A 19 -5.68 1.87 -8.40
N GLU A 20 -5.88 1.79 -9.71
CA GLU A 20 -7.20 1.64 -10.33
C GLU A 20 -7.86 0.33 -9.86
N ALA A 21 -7.14 -0.79 -9.90
CA ALA A 21 -7.62 -2.08 -9.42
C ALA A 21 -7.97 -2.08 -7.92
N ALA A 22 -7.29 -1.26 -7.11
CA ALA A 22 -7.61 -1.05 -5.70
C ALA A 22 -8.75 -0.05 -5.44
N GLY A 23 -9.22 0.66 -6.48
CA GLY A 23 -10.24 1.71 -6.39
C GLY A 23 -9.71 3.02 -5.81
N THR A 24 -8.47 3.38 -6.13
CA THR A 24 -7.81 4.64 -5.75
C THR A 24 -7.04 5.25 -6.93
N ASN A 25 -6.16 6.21 -6.68
CA ASN A 25 -5.35 6.86 -7.70
C ASN A 25 -3.88 7.01 -7.29
N TYR A 26 -3.04 7.32 -8.27
CA TYR A 26 -1.60 7.47 -8.10
C TYR A 26 -1.19 8.58 -7.12
N ALA A 27 -1.93 9.69 -7.09
CA ALA A 27 -1.65 10.78 -6.15
C ALA A 27 -1.83 10.34 -4.69
N TYR A 28 -2.90 9.59 -4.42
CA TYR A 28 -3.14 8.97 -3.11
C TYR A 28 -2.05 7.95 -2.76
N TRP A 29 -1.66 7.11 -3.73
CA TRP A 29 -0.55 6.17 -3.55
C TRP A 29 0.77 6.87 -3.20
N ARG A 30 1.13 7.97 -3.89
CA ARG A 30 2.34 8.74 -3.55
C ARG A 30 2.31 9.24 -2.11
N GLN A 31 1.17 9.71 -1.62
CA GLN A 31 1.06 10.12 -0.21
C GLN A 31 1.36 8.96 0.75
N ILE A 32 0.97 7.73 0.40
CA ILE A 32 1.30 6.53 1.19
C ILE A 32 2.78 6.19 1.06
N ALA A 33 3.30 6.10 -0.17
CA ALA A 33 4.68 5.68 -0.44
C ALA A 33 5.72 6.60 0.21
N TYR A 34 5.42 7.90 0.31
CA TYR A 34 6.28 8.90 0.96
C TYR A 34 5.92 9.16 2.43
N GLY A 35 4.98 8.40 3.01
CA GLY A 35 4.66 8.45 4.45
C GLY A 35 3.83 9.67 4.90
N HIS A 36 3.27 10.43 3.97
CA HIS A 36 2.38 11.56 4.28
C HIS A 36 0.98 11.11 4.71
N ARG A 37 0.57 9.91 4.32
CA ARG A 37 -0.76 9.37 4.61
C ARG A 37 -0.70 7.89 4.90
N GLN A 38 -1.56 7.47 5.83
CA GLN A 38 -1.79 6.07 6.10
C GLN A 38 -3.12 5.62 5.47
N PRO A 39 -3.17 4.49 4.73
CA PRO A 39 -4.42 3.97 4.19
C PRO A 39 -5.35 3.49 5.30
N SER A 40 -6.66 3.39 5.02
CA SER A 40 -7.55 2.61 5.89
C SER A 40 -7.21 1.11 5.81
N TRP A 41 -7.64 0.31 6.78
CA TRP A 41 -7.45 -1.16 6.74
C TRP A 41 -8.02 -1.80 5.47
N GLN A 42 -9.23 -1.37 5.06
CA GLN A 42 -9.85 -1.87 3.82
C GLN A 42 -9.07 -1.45 2.57
N MET A 43 -8.55 -0.21 2.53
CA MET A 43 -7.72 0.25 1.42
C MET A 43 -6.39 -0.52 1.36
N ALA A 44 -5.76 -0.78 2.51
CA ALA A 44 -4.55 -1.58 2.59
C ALA A 44 -4.75 -3.00 2.05
N GLN A 45 -5.88 -3.65 2.38
CA GLN A 45 -6.22 -4.96 1.81
C GLN A 45 -6.42 -4.92 0.28
N ARG A 46 -7.09 -3.89 -0.23
CA ARG A 46 -7.29 -3.71 -1.68
C ARG A 46 -5.98 -3.49 -2.42
N LEU A 47 -5.09 -2.64 -1.89
CA LEU A 47 -3.76 -2.42 -2.45
C LEU A 47 -2.91 -3.69 -2.42
N ALA A 48 -2.90 -4.42 -1.29
CA ALA A 48 -2.19 -5.69 -1.19
C ALA A 48 -2.68 -6.69 -2.25
N LYS A 49 -3.99 -6.88 -2.38
CA LYS A 49 -4.59 -7.74 -3.39
C LYS A 49 -4.27 -7.28 -4.83
N ALA A 50 -4.39 -5.99 -5.11
CA ALA A 50 -4.15 -5.41 -6.43
C ALA A 50 -2.68 -5.52 -6.86
N SER A 51 -1.75 -5.44 -5.91
CA SER A 51 -0.32 -5.63 -6.14
C SER A 51 0.11 -7.09 -6.32
N GLY A 52 -0.84 -8.04 -6.38
CA GLY A 52 -0.51 -9.47 -6.40
C GLY A 52 0.18 -9.95 -5.11
N TRP A 53 -0.12 -9.31 -3.98
CA TRP A 53 0.47 -9.58 -2.66
C TRP A 53 1.96 -9.25 -2.52
N LEU A 54 2.52 -8.46 -3.45
CA LEU A 54 3.86 -7.87 -3.29
C LEU A 54 3.89 -6.86 -2.14
N LEU A 55 2.80 -6.11 -1.96
CA LEU A 55 2.51 -5.36 -0.75
C LEU A 55 1.74 -6.23 0.23
N THR A 56 1.99 -6.02 1.53
CA THR A 56 1.24 -6.67 2.60
C THR A 56 0.55 -5.64 3.48
N THR A 57 -0.56 -6.03 4.10
CA THR A 57 -1.26 -5.18 5.07
C THR A 57 -0.41 -4.87 6.29
N ARG A 58 0.51 -5.76 6.69
CA ARG A 58 1.48 -5.52 7.77
C ARG A 58 2.40 -4.33 7.46
N GLU A 59 2.89 -4.22 6.23
CA GLU A 59 3.76 -3.12 5.82
C GLU A 59 2.97 -1.81 5.58
N LEU A 60 1.72 -1.91 5.13
CA LEU A 60 0.84 -0.76 4.89
C LEU A 60 0.20 -0.22 6.18
N ARG A 61 0.01 -1.08 7.19
CA ARG A 61 -0.62 -0.82 8.49
C ARG A 61 0.12 -1.53 9.62
N PRO A 62 1.38 -1.15 9.89
CA PRO A 62 2.13 -1.74 10.99
C PRO A 62 1.44 -1.52 12.34
N ASP A 63 0.83 -0.34 12.54
CA ASP A 63 0.07 0.02 13.73
C ASP A 63 -1.04 -0.97 14.11
N ILE A 64 -1.75 -1.54 13.11
CA ILE A 64 -2.79 -2.54 13.37
C ILE A 64 -2.17 -3.87 13.77
N HIS A 65 -1.09 -4.25 13.09
CA HIS A 65 -0.41 -5.51 13.38
C HIS A 65 0.20 -5.47 14.79
N ASP A 66 0.89 -4.40 15.15
CA ASP A 66 1.53 -4.23 16.45
C ASP A 66 0.51 -4.27 17.59
N ALA A 67 -0.66 -3.64 17.39
CA ALA A 67 -1.78 -3.70 18.33
C ALA A 67 -2.38 -5.12 18.49
N MET A 68 -2.22 -5.99 17.49
CA MET A 68 -2.69 -7.38 17.53
C MET A 68 -1.66 -8.35 18.12
N THR A 69 -0.35 -8.07 17.99
CA THR A 69 0.72 -8.96 18.44
C THR A 69 1.29 -8.63 19.81
N GLY A 70 1.07 -7.43 20.36
CA GLY A 70 1.35 -7.13 21.76
C GLY A 70 2.80 -7.39 22.20
N ASP A 71 3.77 -6.95 21.39
CA ASP A 71 5.18 -6.79 21.82
C ASP A 71 5.41 -5.38 22.38
#